data_AF-A0AB73NY12-F1
#
_entry.id   AF-A0AB73NY12-F1
#
_cell.length_a   1.000
_cell.length_b   1.000
_cell.length_c   1.000
_cell.angle_alpha   90.00
_cell.angle_beta   90.00
_cell.angle_gamma   90.00
#
_symmetry.space_group_name_H-M   'P 1'
#
loop_
_entity.id
_entity.type
_entity.pdbx_description
1 polymer ?
#
loop_
_entity_poly.entity_id
_entity_poly.type
_entity_poly.pdbx_seq_one_letter_code
_entity_poly.pdbx_strand_id
1 'polypeptide(L)'
;MARFSREQVEQQLRDELQRAGFSETVARSAAIQGGKHYTDTPNSTFSSALVWAKTYAKPYKRMRDKPVAKVVKAKKPWRVPHG
;
A
#
# COMPACT_ATOMS: atom_id res chain seq x y z
N MET A 1 4.39 -26.12 -14.46
CA MET A 1 4.71 -24.68 -14.52
C MET A 1 5.82 -24.40 -13.53
N ALA A 2 6.97 -23.87 -13.99
CA ALA A 2 8.05 -23.49 -13.09
C ALA A 2 7.53 -22.40 -12.12
N ARG A 3 7.57 -22.68 -10.82
CA ARG A 3 7.27 -21.66 -9.81
C ARG A 3 8.48 -20.73 -9.76
N PHE A 4 8.25 -19.45 -10.01
CA PHE A 4 9.28 -18.45 -9.82
C PHE A 4 9.65 -18.38 -8.34
N SER A 5 10.92 -18.10 -8.04
CA SER A 5 11.33 -17.91 -6.65
C SER A 5 10.57 -16.73 -6.05
N ARG A 6 10.29 -16.79 -4.75
CA ARG A 6 9.62 -15.71 -4.02
C ARG A 6 10.28 -14.35 -4.30
N GLU A 7 11.61 -14.31 -4.28
CA GLU A 7 12.41 -13.11 -4.55
C GLU A 7 12.17 -12.54 -5.96
N GLN A 8 12.08 -13.42 -6.98
CA GLN A 8 11.78 -13.00 -8.35
C GLN A 8 10.38 -12.40 -8.47
N VAL A 9 9.40 -12.99 -7.78
CA VAL A 9 8.02 -12.49 -7.72
C VAL A 9 7.97 -11.15 -6.99
N GLU A 10 8.65 -11.01 -5.85
CA GLU A 10 8.73 -9.76 -5.10
C GLU A 10 9.36 -8.63 -5.93
N GLN A 11 10.42 -8.93 -6.68
CA GLN A 11 11.07 -7.96 -7.57
C GLN A 11 10.10 -7.48 -8.66
N GLN A 12 9.43 -8.41 -9.36
CA GLN A 12 8.45 -8.07 -10.41
C GLN A 12 7.25 -7.31 -9.85
N LEU A 13 6.75 -7.68 -8.67
CA LEU A 13 5.66 -6.97 -7.99
C LEU A 13 6.05 -5.53 -7.65
N ARG A 14 7.28 -5.30 -7.20
CA ARG A 14 7.79 -3.97 -6.89
C ARG A 14 7.83 -3.09 -8.13
N ASP A 15 8.38 -3.59 -9.24
CA ASP A 15 8.47 -2.84 -10.50
C ASP A 15 7.07 -2.47 -11.03
N GLU A 16 6.12 -3.40 -10.96
CA GLU A 16 4.75 -3.18 -11.39
C GLU A 16 4.02 -2.14 -10.53
N LEU A 17 4.29 -2.13 -9.21
CA LEU A 17 3.76 -1.12 -8.29
C LEU A 17 4.41 0.26 -8.51
N GLN A 18 5.71 0.33 -8.78
CA GLN A 18 6.37 1.58 -9.13
C GLN A 18 5.82 2.16 -10.44
N ARG A 19 5.61 1.31 -11.47
CA ARG A 19 4.92 1.70 -12.71
C ARG A 19 3.50 2.21 -12.48
N ALA A 20 2.78 1.66 -11.51
CA ALA A 20 1.46 2.14 -11.10
C ALA A 20 1.49 3.48 -10.31
N GLY A 21 2.68 4.04 -10.09
CA GLY A 21 2.89 5.33 -9.43
C GLY A 21 2.99 5.27 -7.90
N PHE A 22 3.18 4.07 -7.32
CA PHE A 22 3.42 3.95 -5.88
C PHE A 22 4.88 4.33 -5.55
N SER A 23 5.09 4.98 -4.40
CA SER A 23 6.43 5.27 -3.89
C SER A 23 7.20 3.98 -3.62
N GLU A 24 8.52 4.02 -3.77
CA GLU A 24 9.41 2.87 -3.56
C GLU A 24 9.17 2.14 -2.23
N THR A 25 9.03 2.86 -1.11
CA THR A 25 8.79 2.26 0.22
C THR A 25 7.47 1.47 0.28
N VAL A 26 6.42 2.01 -0.33
CA VAL A 26 5.10 1.37 -0.42
C VAL A 26 5.16 0.18 -1.36
N ALA A 27 5.81 0.33 -2.52
CA ALA A 27 5.99 -0.75 -3.49
C ALA A 27 6.76 -1.92 -2.88
N ARG A 28 7.86 -1.67 -2.15
CA ARG A 28 8.64 -2.69 -1.43
C ARG A 28 7.79 -3.41 -0.38
N SER A 29 7.06 -2.67 0.44
CA SER A 29 6.24 -3.25 1.51
C SER A 29 5.10 -4.11 0.96
N ALA A 30 4.42 -3.63 -0.09
CA ALA A 30 3.35 -4.35 -0.77
C ALA A 30 3.87 -5.57 -1.55
N ALA A 31 5.06 -5.49 -2.15
CA ALA A 31 5.71 -6.61 -2.81
C ALA A 31 6.00 -7.77 -1.84
N ILE A 32 6.53 -7.49 -0.64
CA ILE A 32 6.77 -8.51 0.40
C ILE A 32 5.46 -9.22 0.78
N GLN A 33 4.36 -8.48 0.91
CA GLN A 33 3.04 -9.06 1.21
C GLN A 33 2.52 -9.92 0.04
N GLY A 34 2.71 -9.47 -1.20
CA GLY A 34 2.34 -10.23 -2.39
C GLY A 34 3.19 -11.50 -2.59
N GLY A 35 4.49 -11.43 -2.33
CA GLY A 35 5.40 -12.59 -2.37
C GLY A 35 5.09 -13.63 -1.28
N LYS A 36 4.69 -13.17 -0.08
CA LYS A 36 4.15 -14.06 0.96
C LYS A 36 2.87 -14.75 0.48
N HIS A 37 1.91 -13.99 -0.07
CA HIS A 37 0.68 -14.58 -0.61
C HIS A 37 0.94 -15.60 -1.72
N TYR A 38 1.93 -15.34 -2.59
CA TYR A 38 2.35 -16.25 -3.66
C TYR A 38 2.84 -17.61 -3.18
N THR A 39 3.52 -17.63 -2.04
CA THR A 39 4.10 -18.85 -1.47
C THR A 39 3.16 -19.57 -0.50
N ASP A 40 2.34 -18.82 0.22
CA ASP A 40 1.43 -19.33 1.26
C ASP A 40 0.11 -19.86 0.67
N THR A 41 -0.34 -19.30 -0.47
CA THR A 41 -1.65 -19.65 -1.05
C THR A 41 -1.51 -20.74 -2.11
N PRO A 42 -2.23 -21.87 -1.99
CA PRO A 42 -2.23 -22.91 -3.01
C PRO A 42 -2.82 -22.38 -4.32
N ASN A 43 -2.19 -22.72 -5.45
CA ASN A 43 -2.54 -22.24 -6.79
C ASN A 43 -2.46 -20.71 -6.98
N SER A 44 -1.72 -20.02 -6.11
CA SER A 44 -1.42 -18.61 -6.33
C SER A 44 -0.68 -18.40 -7.65
N THR A 45 -1.15 -17.42 -8.41
CA THR A 45 -0.49 -16.90 -9.61
C THR A 45 0.10 -15.53 -9.33
N PHE A 46 1.04 -15.10 -10.17
CA PHE A 46 1.59 -13.74 -10.12
C PHE A 46 0.46 -12.68 -10.13
N SER A 47 -0.57 -12.88 -10.95
CA SER A 47 -1.73 -11.98 -11.01
C SER A 47 -2.47 -11.88 -9.67
N SER A 48 -2.68 -13.01 -8.97
CA SER A 48 -3.32 -13.00 -7.65
C SER A 48 -2.46 -12.27 -6.60
N ALA A 49 -1.15 -12.52 -6.60
CA ALA A 49 -0.20 -11.84 -5.74
C ALA A 49 -0.14 -10.32 -6.03
N LEU A 50 -0.25 -9.92 -7.29
CA LEU A 50 -0.28 -8.51 -7.70
C LEU A 50 -1.56 -7.81 -7.24
N VAL A 51 -2.72 -8.47 -7.33
CA VAL A 51 -3.98 -7.93 -6.81
C VAL A 51 -3.89 -7.75 -5.28
N TRP A 52 -3.28 -8.73 -4.59
CA TRP A 52 -3.05 -8.65 -3.15
C TRP A 52 -2.13 -7.47 -2.78
N ALA A 53 -0.99 -7.36 -3.46
CA ALA A 53 -0.02 -6.28 -3.27
C ALA A 53 -0.64 -4.90 -3.55
N LYS A 54 -1.40 -4.75 -4.64
CA LYS A 54 -2.14 -3.52 -4.96
C LYS A 54 -3.15 -3.16 -3.88
N THR A 55 -3.83 -4.13 -3.29
CA THR A 55 -4.78 -3.92 -2.19
C THR A 55 -4.08 -3.36 -0.95
N TYR A 56 -2.89 -3.87 -0.63
CA TYR A 56 -2.05 -3.36 0.45
C TYR A 56 -1.50 -1.95 0.18
N ALA A 57 -1.23 -1.62 -1.08
CA ALA A 57 -0.71 -0.31 -1.49
C ALA A 57 -1.79 0.79 -1.60
N LYS A 58 -3.06 0.44 -1.84
CA LYS A 58 -4.20 1.38 -2.00
C LYS A 58 -4.33 2.44 -0.90
N PRO A 59 -4.23 2.12 0.41
CA PRO A 59 -4.34 3.12 1.47
C PRO A 59 -3.31 4.24 1.36
N TYR A 60 -2.09 3.90 0.94
CA TYR A 60 -0.98 4.84 0.82
C TYR A 60 -1.16 5.81 -0.36
N LYS A 61 -1.70 5.33 -1.49
CA LYS A 61 -2.05 6.22 -2.62
C LYS A 61 -3.16 7.19 -2.24
N ARG A 62 -4.19 6.71 -1.51
CA ARG A 62 -5.26 7.59 -0.99
C ARG A 62 -4.74 8.67 -0.03
N MET A 63 -3.69 8.39 0.75
CA MET A 63 -3.09 9.40 1.63
C MET A 63 -2.29 10.46 0.85
N ARG A 64 -1.62 10.08 -0.24
CA ARG A 64 -0.88 11.03 -1.10
C ARG A 64 -1.83 11.91 -1.93
N ASP A 65 -2.96 11.37 -2.37
CA ASP A 65 -4.01 12.10 -3.08
C ASP A 65 -4.98 12.86 -2.16
N LYS A 66 -4.82 12.78 -0.83
CA LYS A 66 -5.57 13.69 0.03
C LYS A 66 -5.04 15.11 -0.22
N PRO A 67 -5.86 16.05 -0.73
CA PRO A 67 -5.50 17.46 -0.61
C PRO A 67 -5.24 17.69 0.87
N VAL A 68 -4.06 18.25 1.20
CA VAL A 68 -3.61 18.62 2.55
C VAL A 68 -4.84 18.88 3.39
N ALA A 69 -5.09 17.98 4.36
CA ALA A 69 -6.21 18.13 5.27
C ALA A 69 -6.10 19.55 5.81
N LYS A 70 -7.04 20.41 5.42
CA LYS A 70 -7.07 21.80 5.87
C LYS A 70 -6.90 21.74 7.37
N VAL A 71 -5.80 22.34 7.84
CA VAL A 71 -5.48 22.52 9.26
C VAL A 71 -6.80 22.75 9.96
N VAL A 72 -7.24 21.75 10.76
CA VAL A 72 -8.44 21.90 11.57
C VAL A 72 -8.09 23.05 12.50
N LYS A 73 -8.58 24.25 12.16
CA LYS A 73 -8.43 25.45 12.97
C LYS A 73 -8.75 25.02 14.39
N ALA A 74 -7.76 25.18 15.28
CA ALA A 74 -7.89 24.87 16.69
C ALA A 74 -9.26 25.37 17.16
N LYS A 75 -10.11 24.47 17.65
CA LYS A 75 -11.39 24.86 18.23
C LYS A 75 -11.05 25.87 19.32
N LYS A 76 -11.47 27.13 19.12
CA LYS A 76 -11.38 28.17 20.13
C LYS A 76 -11.92 27.59 21.44
N PRO A 77 -11.18 27.63 22.56
CA PRO A 77 -11.79 27.34 23.84
C PRO A 77 -12.81 28.46 24.06
N TRP A 78 -14.09 28.12 23.98
CA TRP A 78 -15.14 29.03 24.41
C TRP A 78 -14.86 29.33 25.89
N ARG A 79 -14.32 30.51 26.18
CA ARG A 79 -14.34 31.05 27.53
C ARG A 79 -15.80 31.05 27.98
N VAL A 80 -16.07 30.30 29.03
CA VAL A 80 -17.27 30.50 29.85
C VAL A 80 -16.91 31.60 30.85
N PRO A 81 -17.55 32.79 30.81
CA PRO A 81 -17.57 33.66 31.97
C PRO A 81 -18.69 33.18 32.88
N HIS A 82 -18.33 32.64 34.04
CA HIS A 82 -19.26 32.50 35.15
C HIS A 82 -18.86 33.50 36.23
N GLY A 83 -19.81 34.41 36.52
CA GLY A 83 -19.98 35.09 37.81
C GLY A 83 -18.90 36.06 38.23
#